data_AF-A0A496VW73-F1
#
_entry.id   AF-A0A496VW73-F1
#
_cell.length_a   1.000
_cell.length_b   1.000
_cell.length_c   1.000
_cell.angle_alpha   90.00
_cell.angle_beta   90.00
_cell.angle_gamma   90.00
#
_symmetry.space_group_name_H-M   'P 1'
#
loop_
_entity.id
_entity.type
_entity.pdbx_description
1 polymer ?
#
loop_
_entity_poly.entity_id
_entity_poly.type
_entity_poly.pdbx_seq_one_letter_code
_entity_poly.pdbx_strand_id
1 'polypeptide(L)'
;MKLFCSYGPVDCKAHFCVQRKALIATGVQQLMGSPEEKSGHYFTIWAPRQTGKTWLMRRIKQEILQQYSDEFTVLNFSFGALRGMSSPEKSTDFPPALSRLIQKSLPKKPFVKNWDDFSQLFSKTEGLWDRPLILLIDEVDTLPLDLIDLMVAQFRELYLERETNLLHGLALVGVRAILGIESKRGSPFNIQRSLQVPNLTQEEVKELYRQYQAESGQLIEATVVKQIYHTTKGQPGLVSWFGELLTEKYNPGADQTLDEKAWKLVWHFARTREPNNTLLNIIAKARDSDYQGFLTTLFTTSNIPFFFHQPKHNYLYLHGIIEPTLETLPNGETQDVCRFTSPFVQQCLYDALSQEIIGTETPILALEPLDELTEVFGEASLNLPALLTKYKEYLARLKAQDINPWQEQPRRKTDLKLTEAVGQFHLFSWLIDAVGRRCIVSPEFPTGNGKVDLHLRCGNQRGIIEVKSFVNSYQIQLDRKQAADYAKSLGVESVTIALFIPVLEETVLEKLSTVKVVNGVEVSVVAIGWV
;
A
#
# COMPACT_ATOMS: atom_id res chain seq x y z
N MET A 1 22.45 21.06 9.28
CA MET A 1 21.10 20.71 9.76
C MET A 1 20.70 19.41 9.10
N LYS A 2 20.11 18.46 9.83
CA LYS A 2 19.58 17.21 9.28
C LYS A 2 18.28 17.47 8.51
N LEU A 3 18.00 16.58 7.56
CA LEU A 3 16.81 16.65 6.71
C LEU A 3 15.99 15.36 6.80
N PHE A 4 14.73 15.43 6.38
CA PHE A 4 13.99 14.20 6.10
C PHE A 4 14.54 13.56 4.81
N CYS A 5 14.46 12.22 4.72
CA CYS A 5 14.96 11.51 3.55
C CYS A 5 14.04 10.33 3.20
N SER A 6 13.38 10.46 2.06
CA SER A 6 12.52 9.47 1.44
C SER A 6 13.21 8.72 0.29
N TYR A 7 14.39 9.19 -0.13
CA TYR A 7 15.11 8.69 -1.28
C TYR A 7 16.40 7.97 -0.89
N GLY A 8 16.46 6.68 -1.22
CA GLY A 8 17.66 5.89 -1.00
C GLY A 8 17.94 5.58 0.49
N PRO A 9 19.19 5.24 0.82
CA PRO A 9 19.56 4.80 2.17
C PRO A 9 19.74 5.99 3.12
N VAL A 10 19.08 5.94 4.27
CA VAL A 10 19.17 6.96 5.32
C VAL A 10 20.58 7.02 5.93
N ASP A 11 21.20 8.20 6.00
CA ASP A 11 22.39 8.46 6.79
C ASP A 11 22.01 9.25 8.04
N CYS A 12 22.09 8.64 9.23
CA CYS A 12 21.74 9.28 10.50
C CYS A 12 22.57 10.53 10.86
N LYS A 13 23.69 10.78 10.16
CA LYS A 13 24.45 12.03 10.29
C LYS A 13 23.81 13.17 9.52
N ALA A 14 23.27 12.89 8.33
CA ALA A 14 22.67 13.88 7.44
C ALA A 14 21.14 13.94 7.56
N HIS A 15 20.49 12.89 8.06
CA HIS A 15 19.05 12.74 8.04
C HIS A 15 18.50 12.39 9.44
N PHE A 16 17.24 12.78 9.67
CA PHE A 16 16.48 12.29 10.83
C PHE A 16 16.31 10.78 10.73
N CYS A 17 16.53 10.08 11.85
CA CYS A 17 16.50 8.62 11.83
C CYS A 17 16.06 8.01 13.16
N VAL A 18 15.38 6.87 13.08
CA VAL A 18 15.07 6.02 14.22
C VAL A 18 16.13 4.93 14.37
N GLN A 19 16.50 4.60 15.60
CA GLN A 19 17.61 3.68 15.84
C GLN A 19 17.25 2.21 15.66
N ARG A 20 16.00 1.79 15.90
CA ARG A 20 15.53 0.39 15.74
C ARG A 20 16.47 -0.67 16.34
N LYS A 21 17.01 -0.40 17.53
CA LYS A 21 18.06 -1.21 18.18
C LYS A 21 17.72 -2.70 18.26
N ALA A 22 16.48 -3.03 18.63
CA ALA A 22 16.03 -4.43 18.71
C ALA A 22 16.07 -5.13 17.35
N LEU A 23 15.59 -4.48 16.27
CA LEU A 23 15.59 -5.05 14.92
C LEU A 23 17.01 -5.26 14.38
N ILE A 24 17.92 -4.30 14.66
CA ILE A 24 19.34 -4.42 14.32
C ILE A 24 19.95 -5.60 15.10
N ALA A 25 19.73 -5.66 16.41
CA ALA A 25 20.25 -6.74 17.26
C ALA A 25 19.78 -8.12 16.79
N THR A 26 18.51 -8.27 16.41
CA THR A 26 18.01 -9.51 15.81
C THR A 26 18.79 -9.85 14.53
N GLY A 27 18.97 -8.90 13.62
CA GLY A 27 19.73 -9.13 12.38
C GLY A 27 21.20 -9.49 12.60
N VAL A 28 21.85 -8.85 13.58
CA VAL A 28 23.22 -9.19 14.00
C VAL A 28 23.25 -10.61 14.57
N GLN A 29 22.37 -10.94 15.51
CA GLN A 29 22.28 -12.28 16.08
C GLN A 29 22.05 -13.36 15.01
N GLN A 30 21.23 -13.08 13.99
CA GLN A 30 21.05 -14.01 12.88
C GLN A 30 22.34 -14.26 12.10
N LEU A 31 23.18 -13.24 11.89
CA LEU A 31 24.45 -13.39 11.16
C LEU A 31 25.56 -14.02 11.99
N MET A 32 25.57 -13.78 13.29
CA MET A 32 26.60 -14.29 14.19
C MET A 32 26.34 -15.74 14.59
N GLY A 33 25.07 -16.14 14.73
CA GLY A 33 24.67 -17.39 15.37
C GLY A 33 24.65 -17.26 16.89
N SER A 34 24.19 -18.28 17.60
CA SER A 34 24.34 -18.36 19.06
C SER A 34 25.72 -18.90 19.47
N PRO A 35 26.21 -18.68 20.70
CA PRO A 35 27.45 -19.28 21.17
C PRO A 35 27.50 -20.81 21.11
N GLU A 36 26.33 -21.46 21.08
CA GLU A 36 26.17 -22.92 20.96
C GLU A 36 26.17 -23.38 19.48
N GLU A 37 25.60 -22.58 18.59
CA GLU A 37 25.65 -22.77 17.14
C GLU A 37 26.97 -22.19 16.63
N LYS A 38 28.00 -23.01 16.46
CA LYS A 38 29.35 -22.61 15.97
C LYS A 38 29.37 -21.91 14.57
N SER A 39 28.23 -21.48 14.03
CA SER A 39 28.04 -20.90 12.70
C SER A 39 26.83 -19.94 12.65
N GLY A 40 26.95 -18.86 11.87
CA GLY A 40 25.88 -17.91 11.60
C GLY A 40 24.77 -18.46 10.69
N HIS A 41 23.63 -17.77 10.59
CA HIS A 41 22.52 -18.21 9.74
C HIS A 41 22.55 -17.61 8.34
N TYR A 42 21.92 -18.31 7.41
CA TYR A 42 21.59 -17.81 6.07
C TYR A 42 20.11 -17.45 6.08
N PHE A 43 19.79 -16.17 5.90
CA PHE A 43 18.42 -15.67 6.04
C PHE A 43 18.10 -14.58 5.03
N THR A 44 16.82 -14.25 4.94
CA THR A 44 16.32 -13.19 4.06
C THR A 44 15.91 -11.97 4.86
N ILE A 45 16.24 -10.77 4.37
CA ILE A 45 15.67 -9.52 4.89
C ILE A 45 14.64 -9.06 3.87
N TRP A 46 13.38 -8.98 4.30
CA TRP A 46 12.28 -8.71 3.38
C TRP A 46 11.27 -7.71 3.94
N ALA A 47 10.61 -7.02 3.03
CA ALA A 47 9.54 -6.06 3.24
C ALA A 47 9.19 -5.42 1.87
N PRO A 48 8.00 -4.81 1.72
CA PRO A 48 7.65 -4.00 0.54
C PRO A 48 8.69 -2.91 0.21
N ARG A 49 8.63 -2.32 -0.98
CA ARG A 49 9.58 -1.25 -1.40
C ARG A 49 9.56 -0.06 -0.43
N GLN A 50 10.71 0.62 -0.29
CA GLN A 50 10.88 1.83 0.56
C GLN A 50 10.52 1.71 2.06
N THR A 51 10.64 0.51 2.61
CA THR A 51 10.48 0.21 4.05
C THR A 51 11.79 0.28 4.86
N GLY A 52 12.90 0.68 4.24
CA GLY A 52 14.19 0.82 4.92
C GLY A 52 15.04 -0.47 5.00
N LYS A 53 14.78 -1.48 4.16
CA LYS A 53 15.60 -2.72 4.11
C LYS A 53 17.10 -2.47 3.94
N THR A 54 17.49 -1.69 2.94
CA THR A 54 18.89 -1.35 2.68
C THR A 54 19.52 -0.59 3.85
N TRP A 55 18.74 0.26 4.53
CA TRP A 55 19.19 0.93 5.74
C TRP A 55 19.46 -0.07 6.86
N LEU A 56 18.53 -0.99 7.13
CA LEU A 56 18.70 -2.02 8.16
C LEU A 56 19.94 -2.87 7.88
N MET A 57 20.12 -3.34 6.65
CA MET A 57 21.31 -4.09 6.24
C MET A 57 22.61 -3.31 6.52
N ARG A 58 22.65 -2.02 6.17
CA ARG A 58 23.82 -1.16 6.44
C ARG A 58 24.08 -0.96 7.92
N ARG A 59 23.02 -0.86 8.74
CA ARG A 59 23.16 -0.76 10.20
C ARG A 59 23.67 -2.04 10.82
N ILE A 60 23.12 -3.19 10.42
CA ILE A 60 23.63 -4.51 10.84
C ILE A 60 25.12 -4.65 10.50
N LYS A 61 25.52 -4.28 9.27
CA LYS A 61 26.93 -4.25 8.88
C LYS A 61 27.78 -3.37 9.80
N GLN A 62 27.33 -2.14 10.06
CA GLN A 62 28.06 -1.20 10.91
C GLN A 62 28.23 -1.74 12.33
N GLU A 63 27.19 -2.33 12.90
CA GLU A 63 27.23 -2.92 14.24
C GLU A 63 28.24 -4.07 14.32
N ILE A 64 28.22 -4.97 13.32
CA ILE A 64 29.17 -6.10 13.27
C ILE A 64 30.61 -5.60 13.14
N LEU A 65 30.85 -4.63 12.25
CA LEU A 65 32.18 -4.05 12.08
C LEU A 65 32.69 -3.29 13.31
N GLN A 66 31.80 -2.81 14.18
CA GLN A 66 32.19 -2.13 15.42
C GLN A 66 32.48 -3.12 16.55
N GLN A 67 31.74 -4.22 16.63
CA GLN A 67 31.82 -5.18 17.73
C GLN A 67 32.75 -6.37 17.45
N TYR A 68 32.89 -6.76 16.18
CA TYR A 68 33.53 -8.02 15.76
C TYR A 68 34.51 -7.80 14.58
N SER A 69 35.15 -6.63 14.51
CA SER A 69 36.01 -6.22 13.39
C SER A 69 37.12 -7.21 13.07
N ASP A 70 37.64 -7.90 14.09
CA ASP A 70 38.80 -8.77 13.98
C ASP A 70 38.39 -10.23 13.75
N GLU A 71 37.15 -10.59 14.07
CA GLU A 71 36.62 -11.95 13.97
C GLU A 71 36.09 -12.27 12.55
N PHE A 72 35.45 -11.29 11.90
CA PHE A 72 34.74 -11.52 10.63
C PHE A 72 35.12 -10.55 9.51
N THR A 73 35.33 -11.10 8.31
CA THR A 73 35.28 -10.29 7.10
C THR A 73 33.81 -10.00 6.79
N VAL A 74 33.41 -8.73 6.71
CA VAL A 74 32.04 -8.36 6.36
C VAL A 74 32.00 -7.67 5.01
N LEU A 75 31.31 -8.27 4.05
CA LEU A 75 31.12 -7.72 2.71
C LEU A 75 29.67 -7.49 2.38
N ASN A 76 29.42 -6.42 1.63
CA ASN A 76 28.13 -6.15 1.07
C ASN A 76 28.25 -5.65 -0.38
N PHE A 77 27.35 -6.11 -1.24
CA PHE A 77 27.17 -5.58 -2.59
C PHE A 77 25.70 -5.71 -3.03
N SER A 78 25.35 -5.16 -4.18
CA SER A 78 23.98 -5.15 -4.69
C SER A 78 23.91 -5.73 -6.09
N PHE A 79 22.84 -6.49 -6.36
CA PHE A 79 22.49 -6.95 -7.70
C PHE A 79 21.75 -5.91 -8.55
N GLY A 80 21.57 -4.68 -8.06
CA GLY A 80 20.85 -3.64 -8.78
C GLY A 80 21.35 -3.34 -10.20
N ALA A 81 22.66 -3.53 -10.45
CA ALA A 81 23.26 -3.39 -11.77
C ALA A 81 22.83 -4.47 -12.78
N LEU A 82 22.17 -5.53 -12.32
CA LEU A 82 21.66 -6.65 -13.12
C LEU A 82 20.17 -6.52 -13.43
N ARG A 83 19.53 -5.43 -13.02
CA ARG A 83 18.12 -5.18 -13.28
C ARG A 83 17.83 -5.20 -14.79
N GLY A 84 16.84 -5.99 -15.17
CA GLY A 84 16.42 -6.14 -16.57
C GLY A 84 17.31 -7.09 -17.37
N MET A 85 18.22 -7.83 -16.74
CA MET A 85 18.93 -8.91 -17.44
C MET A 85 17.95 -10.03 -17.83
N SER A 86 18.17 -10.62 -19.01
CA SER A 86 17.46 -11.82 -19.43
C SER A 86 17.92 -13.04 -18.64
N SER A 87 17.04 -14.05 -18.53
CA SER A 87 17.47 -15.38 -18.09
C SER A 87 18.58 -15.90 -19.03
N PRO A 88 19.55 -16.65 -18.49
CA PRO A 88 20.54 -17.32 -19.34
C PRO A 88 19.86 -18.31 -20.30
N GLU A 89 20.46 -18.50 -21.49
CA GLU A 89 19.91 -19.36 -22.55
C GLU A 89 19.74 -20.81 -22.09
N LYS A 90 20.73 -21.33 -21.34
CA LYS A 90 20.58 -22.56 -20.57
C LYS A 90 20.46 -22.20 -19.11
N SER A 91 19.55 -22.85 -18.40
CA SER A 91 19.35 -22.59 -16.98
C SER A 91 20.65 -22.77 -16.19
N THR A 92 21.51 -23.71 -16.53
CA THR A 92 22.77 -23.97 -15.79
C THR A 92 23.90 -22.96 -16.04
N ASP A 93 23.78 -22.07 -17.02
CA ASP A 93 24.89 -21.20 -17.41
C ASP A 93 25.12 -20.10 -16.37
N PHE A 94 26.39 -19.75 -16.16
CA PHE A 94 26.76 -18.64 -15.29
C PHE A 94 26.77 -17.32 -16.07
N PRO A 95 25.90 -16.34 -15.75
CA PRO A 95 25.74 -15.17 -16.59
C PRO A 95 27.00 -14.27 -16.61
N PRO A 96 27.48 -13.82 -17.79
CA PRO A 96 28.63 -12.91 -17.89
C PRO A 96 28.41 -11.58 -17.16
N ALA A 97 27.16 -11.11 -17.04
CA ALA A 97 26.83 -9.92 -16.26
C ALA A 97 27.07 -10.14 -14.75
N LEU A 98 26.71 -11.32 -14.23
CA LEU A 98 26.96 -11.70 -12.83
C LEU A 98 28.47 -11.81 -12.56
N SER A 99 29.22 -12.44 -13.46
CA SER A 99 30.68 -12.54 -13.38
C SER A 99 31.34 -11.15 -13.27
N ARG A 100 30.98 -10.23 -14.18
CA ARG A 100 31.49 -8.84 -14.15
C ARG A 100 31.14 -8.11 -12.86
N LEU A 101 29.94 -8.32 -12.32
CA LEU A 101 29.53 -7.70 -11.07
C LEU A 101 30.35 -8.23 -9.88
N ILE A 102 30.53 -9.55 -9.79
CA ILE A 102 31.34 -10.19 -8.75
C ILE A 102 32.78 -9.69 -8.82
N GLN A 103 33.36 -9.68 -10.03
CA GLN A 103 34.71 -9.17 -10.27
C GLN A 103 34.88 -7.72 -9.82
N LYS A 104 33.86 -6.88 -10.02
CA LYS A 104 33.87 -5.47 -9.60
C LYS A 104 33.69 -5.31 -8.08
N SER A 105 32.90 -6.18 -7.46
CA SER A 105 32.43 -6.01 -6.08
C SER A 105 33.31 -6.68 -5.03
N LEU A 106 34.03 -7.74 -5.41
CA LEU A 106 34.87 -8.52 -4.49
C LEU A 106 36.34 -8.06 -4.54
N PRO A 107 37.08 -8.19 -3.42
CA PRO A 107 38.52 -7.98 -3.40
C PRO A 107 39.23 -8.97 -4.33
N LYS A 108 40.45 -8.62 -4.77
CA LYS A 108 41.27 -9.40 -5.74
C LYS A 108 40.63 -9.58 -7.14
N LYS A 109 39.42 -9.07 -7.37
CA LYS A 109 38.73 -9.04 -8.67
C LYS A 109 38.68 -10.43 -9.35
N PRO A 110 38.10 -11.45 -8.68
CA PRO A 110 38.04 -12.81 -9.21
C PRO A 110 37.29 -12.86 -10.54
N PHE A 111 37.71 -13.75 -11.43
CA PHE A 111 37.00 -14.04 -12.67
C PHE A 111 36.24 -15.36 -12.53
N VAL A 112 34.91 -15.29 -12.51
CA VAL A 112 34.02 -16.44 -12.29
C VAL A 112 33.40 -16.86 -13.61
N LYS A 113 33.71 -18.05 -14.13
CA LYS A 113 33.21 -18.54 -15.42
C LYS A 113 32.01 -19.45 -15.30
N ASN A 114 31.86 -20.11 -14.16
CA ASN A 114 30.84 -21.13 -13.90
C ASN A 114 30.47 -21.15 -12.40
N TRP A 115 29.52 -22.00 -12.00
CA TRP A 115 29.09 -22.11 -10.61
C TRP A 115 30.11 -22.79 -9.68
N ASP A 116 31.00 -23.64 -10.21
CA ASP A 116 32.10 -24.22 -9.43
C ASP A 116 33.11 -23.14 -9.03
N ASP A 117 33.54 -22.30 -9.99
CA ASP A 117 34.37 -21.12 -9.73
C ASP A 117 33.73 -20.20 -8.67
N PHE A 118 32.40 -20.07 -8.67
CA PHE A 118 31.66 -19.27 -7.68
C PHE A 118 31.75 -19.87 -6.27
N SER A 119 31.54 -21.18 -6.14
CA SER A 119 31.62 -21.89 -4.87
C SER A 119 33.04 -21.90 -4.31
N GLN A 120 34.06 -22.03 -5.18
CA GLN A 120 35.47 -21.97 -4.79
C GLN A 120 35.87 -20.63 -4.15
N LEU A 121 35.17 -19.53 -4.43
CA LEU A 121 35.42 -18.23 -3.77
C LEU A 121 35.36 -18.32 -2.25
N PHE A 122 34.59 -19.27 -1.72
CA PHE A 122 34.35 -19.44 -0.29
C PHE A 122 35.21 -20.54 0.36
N SER A 123 36.01 -21.28 -0.41
CA SER A 123 36.85 -22.38 0.11
C SER A 123 37.81 -21.92 1.22
N LYS A 124 38.03 -22.77 2.24
CA LYS A 124 39.03 -22.52 3.30
C LYS A 124 40.48 -22.60 2.80
N THR A 125 40.74 -23.40 1.75
CA THR A 125 42.10 -23.68 1.28
C THR A 125 42.49 -22.80 0.09
N GLU A 126 41.55 -22.58 -0.83
CA GLU A 126 41.81 -21.92 -2.11
C GLU A 126 40.96 -20.65 -2.31
N GLY A 127 40.12 -20.31 -1.34
CA GLY A 127 39.21 -19.17 -1.43
C GLY A 127 39.90 -17.83 -1.23
N LEU A 128 39.09 -16.77 -1.33
CA LEU A 128 39.60 -15.39 -1.26
C LEU A 128 39.90 -14.90 0.16
N TRP A 129 39.32 -15.57 1.16
CA TRP A 129 39.16 -15.11 2.54
C TRP A 129 40.17 -15.77 3.47
N ASP A 130 40.62 -15.02 4.46
CA ASP A 130 41.58 -15.44 5.50
C ASP A 130 40.90 -15.70 6.86
N ARG A 131 39.60 -15.40 6.96
CA ARG A 131 38.78 -15.54 8.15
C ARG A 131 37.29 -15.69 7.78
N PRO A 132 36.42 -16.09 8.72
CA PRO A 132 34.99 -16.26 8.45
C PRO A 132 34.34 -15.02 7.80
N LEU A 133 33.55 -15.25 6.76
CA LEU A 133 32.90 -14.23 5.93
C LEU A 133 31.42 -14.08 6.29
N ILE A 134 31.00 -12.85 6.51
CA ILE A 134 29.60 -12.44 6.55
C ILE A 134 29.29 -11.70 5.24
N LEU A 135 28.33 -12.22 4.48
CA LEU A 135 27.95 -11.69 3.17
C LEU A 135 26.53 -11.09 3.20
N LEU A 136 26.41 -9.87 2.70
CA LEU A 136 25.15 -9.14 2.62
C LEU A 136 24.88 -8.76 1.16
N ILE A 137 23.83 -9.33 0.56
CA ILE A 137 23.52 -9.10 -0.86
C ILE A 137 22.20 -8.34 -0.99
N ASP A 138 22.25 -7.13 -1.54
CA ASP A 138 21.06 -6.29 -1.72
C ASP A 138 20.43 -6.44 -3.13
N GLU A 139 19.15 -6.09 -3.24
CA GLU A 139 18.35 -6.13 -4.47
C GLU A 139 18.32 -7.50 -5.18
N VAL A 140 18.22 -8.62 -4.46
CA VAL A 140 18.24 -9.96 -5.09
C VAL A 140 17.11 -10.19 -6.09
N ASP A 141 15.96 -9.54 -5.88
CA ASP A 141 14.82 -9.61 -6.81
C ASP A 141 15.07 -9.02 -8.21
N THR A 142 16.22 -8.37 -8.44
CA THR A 142 16.55 -7.88 -9.79
C THR A 142 16.98 -9.00 -10.74
N LEU A 143 17.34 -10.15 -10.19
CA LEU A 143 17.71 -11.33 -10.95
C LEU A 143 16.45 -12.05 -11.48
N PRO A 144 16.54 -12.72 -12.64
CA PRO A 144 15.50 -13.66 -13.08
C PRO A 144 15.28 -14.79 -12.06
N LEU A 145 14.05 -15.27 -11.93
CA LEU A 145 13.68 -16.29 -10.94
C LEU A 145 14.55 -17.56 -11.03
N ASP A 146 14.78 -18.07 -12.24
CA ASP A 146 15.60 -19.28 -12.45
C ASP A 146 17.05 -19.08 -11.94
N LEU A 147 17.59 -17.87 -12.08
CA LEU A 147 18.93 -17.52 -11.60
C LEU A 147 18.98 -17.40 -10.08
N ILE A 148 17.92 -16.89 -9.47
CA ILE A 148 17.77 -16.85 -8.01
C ILE A 148 17.76 -18.28 -7.47
N ASP A 149 16.96 -19.17 -8.05
CA ASP A 149 16.87 -20.58 -7.64
C ASP A 149 18.24 -21.27 -7.66
N LEU A 150 19.03 -21.05 -8.72
CA LEU A 150 20.39 -21.63 -8.83
C LEU A 150 21.38 -21.05 -7.82
N MET A 151 21.40 -19.73 -7.69
CA MET A 151 22.29 -19.07 -6.74
C MET A 151 21.98 -19.48 -5.30
N VAL A 152 20.70 -19.56 -4.96
CA VAL A 152 20.22 -20.00 -3.65
C VAL A 152 20.60 -21.47 -3.41
N ALA A 153 20.53 -22.33 -4.43
CA ALA A 153 21.01 -23.71 -4.34
C ALA A 153 22.52 -23.78 -4.05
N GLN A 154 23.35 -22.95 -4.69
CA GLN A 154 24.80 -22.90 -4.37
C GLN A 154 25.05 -22.48 -2.92
N PHE A 155 24.34 -21.46 -2.43
CA PHE A 155 24.45 -21.08 -1.02
C PHE A 155 23.98 -22.19 -0.07
N ARG A 156 22.97 -22.96 -0.45
CA ARG A 156 22.55 -24.11 0.36
C ARG A 156 23.65 -25.17 0.48
N GLU A 157 24.33 -25.52 -0.62
CA GLU A 157 25.44 -26.48 -0.55
C GLU A 157 26.58 -25.95 0.33
N LEU A 158 26.94 -24.67 0.19
CA LEU A 158 27.91 -24.01 1.10
C LEU A 158 27.45 -24.02 2.57
N TYR A 159 26.15 -23.93 2.85
CA TYR A 159 25.63 -24.05 4.21
C TYR A 159 25.78 -25.46 4.77
N LEU A 160 25.62 -26.50 3.93
CA LEU A 160 25.77 -27.89 4.36
C LEU A 160 27.25 -28.26 4.54
N GLU A 161 28.15 -27.66 3.75
CA GLU A 161 29.59 -27.94 3.76
C GLU A 161 30.42 -26.95 4.61
N ARG A 162 29.87 -26.43 5.72
CA ARG A 162 30.51 -25.38 6.56
C ARG A 162 31.89 -25.72 7.10
N GLU A 163 32.26 -27.00 7.13
CA GLU A 163 33.59 -27.43 7.55
C GLU A 163 34.68 -27.09 6.53
N THR A 164 34.34 -26.94 5.24
CA THR A 164 35.28 -26.75 4.12
C THR A 164 35.28 -25.33 3.56
N ASN A 165 34.32 -24.49 3.95
CA ASN A 165 34.20 -23.11 3.45
C ASN A 165 34.16 -22.06 4.58
N LEU A 166 34.43 -20.81 4.23
CA LEU A 166 34.51 -19.66 5.14
C LEU A 166 33.23 -18.82 5.14
N LEU A 167 32.15 -19.19 4.41
CA LEU A 167 30.91 -18.42 4.46
C LEU A 167 30.19 -18.70 5.80
N HIS A 168 30.30 -17.76 6.73
CA HIS A 168 29.75 -17.87 8.08
C HIS A 168 28.27 -17.50 8.12
N GLY A 169 27.93 -16.34 7.58
CA GLY A 169 26.57 -15.77 7.61
C GLY A 169 26.21 -15.12 6.28
N LEU A 170 24.94 -15.20 5.91
CA LEU A 170 24.43 -14.66 4.66
C LEU A 170 23.09 -13.95 4.90
N ALA A 171 22.98 -12.68 4.52
CA ALA A 171 21.70 -12.01 4.39
C ALA A 171 21.42 -11.68 2.92
N LEU A 172 20.31 -12.18 2.41
CA LEU A 172 19.79 -11.83 1.09
C LEU A 172 18.65 -10.83 1.25
N VAL A 173 18.79 -9.63 0.69
CA VAL A 173 17.78 -8.57 0.78
C VAL A 173 16.95 -8.52 -0.49
N GLY A 174 15.64 -8.65 -0.33
CA GLY A 174 14.68 -8.67 -1.43
C GLY A 174 13.25 -8.67 -0.91
N VAL A 175 12.30 -8.49 -1.80
CA VAL A 175 10.86 -8.50 -1.56
C VAL A 175 10.26 -9.87 -1.93
N ARG A 176 10.53 -10.39 -3.13
CA ARG A 176 9.61 -11.28 -3.84
C ARG A 176 10.11 -12.72 -4.04
N ALA A 177 11.34 -12.92 -4.51
CA ALA A 177 11.75 -14.23 -5.02
C ALA A 177 12.32 -15.19 -3.95
N ILE A 178 12.93 -14.63 -2.90
CA ILE A 178 13.74 -15.42 -1.94
C ILE A 178 12.90 -16.11 -0.86
N LEU A 179 11.62 -15.74 -0.73
CA LEU A 179 10.67 -16.41 0.16
C LEU A 179 10.19 -17.77 -0.41
N GLY A 180 10.58 -18.12 -1.65
CA GLY A 180 10.27 -19.42 -2.27
C GLY A 180 8.80 -19.62 -2.63
N ILE A 181 8.01 -18.54 -2.62
CA ILE A 181 6.56 -18.56 -2.87
C ILE A 181 6.26 -18.79 -4.36
N GLU A 182 7.12 -18.30 -5.24
CA GLU A 182 6.97 -18.43 -6.70
C GLU A 182 7.74 -19.64 -7.28
N SER A 183 8.55 -20.33 -6.48
CA SER A 183 9.29 -21.50 -6.97
C SER A 183 8.40 -22.74 -7.03
N LYS A 184 8.27 -23.33 -8.22
CA LYS A 184 7.54 -24.59 -8.43
C LYS A 184 8.16 -25.78 -7.67
N ARG A 185 9.39 -25.64 -7.19
CA ARG A 185 10.14 -26.69 -6.46
C ARG A 185 10.18 -26.46 -4.94
N GLY A 186 9.48 -25.43 -4.43
CA GLY A 186 9.59 -24.94 -3.05
C GLY A 186 10.85 -24.07 -2.85
N SER A 187 10.97 -23.37 -1.72
CA SER A 187 12.16 -22.55 -1.44
C SER A 187 13.41 -23.42 -1.45
N PRO A 188 14.39 -23.16 -2.34
CA PRO A 188 15.69 -23.84 -2.27
C PRO A 188 16.45 -23.44 -0.98
N PHE A 189 16.02 -22.38 -0.29
CA PHE A 189 16.60 -21.81 0.92
C PHE A 189 15.91 -22.32 2.19
N ASN A 190 15.66 -23.63 2.29
CA ASN A 190 14.91 -24.27 3.39
C ASN A 190 15.67 -24.28 4.75
N ILE A 191 16.38 -23.18 5.05
CA ILE A 191 17.06 -22.83 6.31
C ILE A 191 16.30 -21.65 7.00
N GLN A 192 15.11 -21.31 6.48
CA GLN A 192 13.88 -20.77 7.11
C GLN A 192 13.92 -19.58 8.09
N ARG A 193 15.02 -18.87 8.29
CA ARG A 193 14.97 -17.60 9.00
C ARG A 193 14.71 -16.46 8.02
N SER A 194 13.77 -15.58 8.35
CA SER A 194 13.48 -14.36 7.60
C SER A 194 13.30 -13.22 8.59
N LEU A 195 13.77 -12.04 8.22
CA LEU A 195 13.66 -10.82 9.00
C LEU A 195 12.78 -9.85 8.24
N GLN A 196 11.54 -9.74 8.66
CA GLN A 196 10.62 -8.74 8.13
C GLN A 196 11.01 -7.36 8.66
N VAL A 197 11.03 -6.35 7.78
CA VAL A 197 11.22 -4.94 8.18
C VAL A 197 9.85 -4.28 8.32
N PRO A 198 9.36 -4.02 9.54
CA PRO A 198 8.05 -3.40 9.74
C PRO A 198 8.06 -1.90 9.41
N ASN A 199 6.86 -1.36 9.16
CA ASN A 199 6.63 0.09 9.12
C ASN A 199 7.00 0.74 10.47
N LEU A 200 7.16 2.06 10.46
CA LEU A 200 7.40 2.84 11.68
C LEU A 200 6.20 2.76 12.60
N THR A 201 6.45 2.58 13.89
CA THR A 201 5.39 2.74 14.89
C THR A 201 5.01 4.21 15.02
N GLN A 202 3.86 4.50 15.64
CA GLN A 202 3.46 5.88 15.91
C GLN A 202 4.51 6.63 16.75
N GLU A 203 5.13 5.96 17.72
CA GLU A 203 6.19 6.56 18.55
C GLU A 203 7.48 6.80 17.76
N GLU A 204 7.84 5.89 16.84
CA GLU A 204 8.95 6.10 15.93
C GLU A 204 8.73 7.29 15.00
N VAL A 205 7.51 7.48 14.47
CA VAL A 205 7.15 8.67 13.69
C VAL A 205 7.25 9.93 14.56
N LYS A 206 6.68 9.91 15.78
CA LYS A 206 6.79 11.06 16.70
C LYS A 206 8.24 11.43 16.98
N GLU A 207 9.12 10.45 17.19
CA GLU A 207 10.53 10.70 17.43
C GLU A 207 11.23 11.37 16.24
N LEU A 208 10.94 10.98 14.99
CA LEU A 208 11.50 11.66 13.80
C LEU A 208 11.14 13.15 13.77
N TYR A 209 9.87 13.48 13.97
CA TYR A 209 9.41 14.87 13.98
C TYR A 209 9.85 15.61 15.24
N ARG A 210 10.10 14.92 16.35
CA ARG A 210 10.72 15.52 17.54
C ARG A 210 12.18 15.93 17.29
N GLN A 211 12.95 15.10 16.58
CA GLN A 211 14.32 15.46 16.19
C GLN A 211 14.34 16.73 15.34
N TYR A 212 13.43 16.84 14.38
CA TYR A 212 13.27 18.05 13.59
C TYR A 212 12.96 19.29 14.44
N GLN A 213 11.97 19.20 15.34
CA GLN A 213 11.60 20.32 16.22
C GLN A 213 12.77 20.73 17.12
N ALA A 214 13.52 19.76 17.65
CA ALA A 214 14.68 20.01 18.51
C ALA A 214 15.84 20.69 17.75
N GLU A 215 16.05 20.36 16.48
CA GLU A 215 17.15 20.88 15.68
C GLU A 215 16.81 22.22 14.99
N SER A 216 15.58 22.38 14.52
CA SER A 216 15.13 23.59 13.82
C SER A 216 14.58 24.67 14.75
N GLY A 217 14.08 24.30 15.93
CA GLY A 217 13.32 25.18 16.82
C GLY A 217 11.87 25.44 16.37
N GLN A 218 11.47 24.99 15.17
CA GLN A 218 10.12 25.18 14.66
C GLN A 218 9.17 24.15 15.27
N LEU A 219 8.03 24.60 15.80
CA LEU A 219 7.04 23.73 16.45
C LEU A 219 6.14 23.02 15.42
N ILE A 220 5.73 21.80 15.74
CA ILE A 220 4.74 21.02 14.97
C ILE A 220 3.63 20.59 15.92
N GLU A 221 2.38 20.83 15.54
CA GLU A 221 1.25 20.37 16.34
C GLU A 221 1.20 18.84 16.42
N ALA A 222 0.91 18.30 17.61
CA ALA A 222 0.82 16.86 17.81
C ALA A 222 -0.25 16.19 16.94
N THR A 223 -1.31 16.94 16.60
CA THR A 223 -2.37 16.53 15.67
C THR A 223 -1.82 16.26 14.28
N VAL A 224 -0.90 17.09 13.77
CA VAL A 224 -0.27 16.93 12.45
C VAL A 224 0.56 15.66 12.40
N VAL A 225 1.40 15.41 13.41
CA VAL A 225 2.22 14.18 13.49
C VAL A 225 1.33 12.93 13.57
N LYS A 226 0.20 13.01 14.31
CA LYS A 226 -0.80 11.93 14.38
C LYS A 226 -1.45 11.69 13.01
N GLN A 227 -1.79 12.75 12.27
CA GLN A 227 -2.36 12.65 10.92
C GLN A 227 -1.35 12.02 9.96
N ILE A 228 -0.07 12.42 9.97
CA ILE A 228 0.98 11.80 9.16
C ILE A 228 1.05 10.29 9.41
N TYR A 229 1.08 9.86 10.68
CA TYR A 229 1.07 8.44 11.00
C TYR A 229 -0.20 7.74 10.51
N HIS A 230 -1.38 8.32 10.74
CA HIS A 230 -2.64 7.72 10.32
C HIS A 230 -2.73 7.57 8.79
N THR A 231 -2.36 8.62 8.06
CA THR A 231 -2.37 8.69 6.60
C THR A 231 -1.38 7.74 5.96
N THR A 232 -0.18 7.57 6.54
CA THR A 232 0.90 6.75 5.96
C THR A 232 1.01 5.35 6.55
N LYS A 233 0.33 5.06 7.66
CA LYS A 233 0.52 3.86 8.49
C LYS A 233 1.99 3.59 8.83
N GLY A 234 2.78 4.66 8.98
CA GLY A 234 4.19 4.58 9.33
C GLY A 234 5.12 4.12 8.21
N GLN A 235 4.67 4.04 6.96
CA GLN A 235 5.54 3.67 5.84
C GLN A 235 6.75 4.63 5.76
N PRO A 236 8.00 4.17 6.00
CA PRO A 236 9.15 5.06 6.18
C PRO A 236 9.36 6.05 5.02
N GLY A 237 9.26 5.58 3.78
CA GLY A 237 9.39 6.44 2.60
C GLY A 237 8.34 7.55 2.54
N LEU A 238 7.08 7.24 2.83
CA LEU A 238 6.00 8.24 2.84
C LEU A 238 6.11 9.19 4.05
N VAL A 239 6.42 8.67 5.23
CA VAL A 239 6.61 9.48 6.45
C VAL A 239 7.68 10.53 6.24
N SER A 240 8.83 10.13 5.70
CA SER A 240 9.91 11.06 5.37
C SER A 240 9.53 12.02 4.26
N TRP A 241 8.84 11.55 3.22
CA TRP A 241 8.44 12.40 2.09
C TRP A 241 7.46 13.50 2.53
N PHE A 242 6.48 13.17 3.37
CA PHE A 242 5.62 14.17 4.01
C PHE A 242 6.41 15.13 4.90
N GLY A 243 7.47 14.65 5.56
CA GLY A 243 8.40 15.48 6.32
C GLY A 243 9.07 16.51 5.42
N GLU A 244 9.70 16.08 4.33
CA GLU A 244 10.33 16.96 3.33
C GLU A 244 9.35 18.01 2.79
N LEU A 245 8.14 17.58 2.43
CA LEU A 245 7.11 18.49 1.92
C LEU A 245 6.71 19.54 2.97
N LEU A 246 6.52 19.13 4.22
CA LEU A 246 6.05 20.00 5.29
C LEU A 246 7.14 20.95 5.81
N THR A 247 8.36 20.46 5.95
CA THR A 247 9.45 21.19 6.61
C THR A 247 10.39 21.92 5.66
N GLU A 248 10.37 21.60 4.37
CA GLU A 248 11.26 22.21 3.38
C GLU A 248 10.47 22.88 2.25
N LYS A 249 9.69 22.11 1.48
CA LYS A 249 9.10 22.61 0.23
C LYS A 249 7.91 23.55 0.44
N TYR A 250 7.03 23.22 1.37
CA TYR A 250 5.81 23.97 1.69
C TYR A 250 5.83 24.50 3.12
N ASN A 251 7.02 24.64 3.70
CA ASN A 251 7.19 25.24 5.02
C ASN A 251 6.81 26.73 4.95
N PRO A 252 5.87 27.19 5.78
CA PRO A 252 5.40 28.57 5.72
C PRO A 252 6.34 29.58 6.40
N GLY A 253 7.43 29.13 7.02
CA GLY A 253 8.44 29.95 7.69
C GLY A 253 8.81 29.38 9.06
N ALA A 254 10.08 29.52 9.46
CA ALA A 254 10.59 28.93 10.71
C ALA A 254 9.94 29.52 11.99
N ASP A 255 9.37 30.71 11.89
CA ASP A 255 8.62 31.42 12.94
C ASP A 255 7.16 30.93 13.07
N GLN A 256 6.67 30.14 12.12
CA GLN A 256 5.30 29.64 12.12
C GLN A 256 5.24 28.18 12.57
N THR A 257 4.26 27.87 13.44
CA THR A 257 3.96 26.50 13.82
C THR A 257 3.39 25.73 12.62
N LEU A 258 3.86 24.51 12.40
CA LEU A 258 3.29 23.59 11.43
C LEU A 258 2.00 22.98 12.00
N ASP A 259 0.87 23.55 11.60
CA ASP A 259 -0.48 23.28 12.11
C ASP A 259 -1.35 22.47 11.13
N GLU A 260 -2.63 22.27 11.48
CA GLU A 260 -3.59 21.56 10.63
C GLU A 260 -3.78 22.21 9.25
N LYS A 261 -3.60 23.53 9.12
CA LYS A 261 -3.71 24.23 7.83
C LYS A 261 -2.51 23.89 6.94
N ALA A 262 -1.29 23.90 7.48
CA ALA A 262 -0.09 23.47 6.77
C ALA A 262 -0.21 22.00 6.33
N TRP A 263 -0.70 21.12 7.21
CA TRP A 263 -0.95 19.71 6.88
C TRP A 263 -1.95 19.54 5.73
N LYS A 264 -3.11 20.20 5.78
CA LYS A 264 -4.14 20.09 4.71
C LYS A 264 -3.60 20.52 3.35
N LEU A 265 -2.77 21.57 3.32
CA LEU A 265 -2.15 22.06 2.10
C LEU A 265 -1.14 21.04 1.55
N VAL A 266 -0.25 20.53 2.39
CA VAL A 266 0.75 19.51 2.01
C VAL A 266 0.07 18.22 1.55
N TRP A 267 -0.96 17.76 2.28
CA TRP A 267 -1.73 16.58 1.91
C TRP A 267 -2.38 16.74 0.53
N HIS A 268 -2.95 17.90 0.24
CA HIS A 268 -3.51 18.20 -1.08
C HIS A 268 -2.43 18.12 -2.17
N PHE A 269 -1.30 18.81 -2.00
CA PHE A 269 -0.22 18.81 -3.00
C PHE A 269 0.45 17.45 -3.16
N ALA A 270 0.62 16.68 -2.08
CA ALA A 270 1.14 15.32 -2.14
C ALA A 270 0.27 14.42 -3.02
N ARG A 271 -1.05 14.64 -3.02
CA ARG A 271 -1.99 13.87 -3.84
C ARG A 271 -2.07 14.34 -5.29
N THR A 272 -2.00 15.65 -5.54
CA THR A 272 -2.37 16.24 -6.85
C THR A 272 -1.20 16.80 -7.65
N ARG A 273 -0.09 17.16 -7.01
CA ARG A 273 1.00 17.94 -7.62
C ARG A 273 2.34 17.26 -7.54
N GLU A 274 2.64 16.59 -6.43
CA GLU A 274 3.99 16.11 -6.15
C GLU A 274 4.22 14.68 -6.65
N PRO A 275 5.24 14.44 -7.48
CA PRO A 275 5.56 13.10 -7.92
C PRO A 275 6.17 12.28 -6.77
N ASN A 276 5.68 11.07 -6.59
CA ASN A 276 6.30 10.08 -5.71
C ASN A 276 6.50 8.76 -6.47
N ASN A 277 7.76 8.36 -6.68
CA ASN A 277 8.09 7.18 -7.48
C ASN A 277 7.51 5.87 -6.93
N THR A 278 7.37 5.75 -5.60
CA THR A 278 6.75 4.56 -5.00
C THR A 278 5.27 4.54 -5.28
N LEU A 279 4.59 5.67 -5.09
CA LEU A 279 3.18 5.77 -5.38
C LEU A 279 2.89 5.51 -6.87
N LEU A 280 3.66 6.13 -7.77
CA LEU A 280 3.53 5.90 -9.21
C LEU A 280 3.78 4.43 -9.59
N ASN A 281 4.71 3.75 -8.91
CA ASN A 281 4.94 2.32 -9.12
C ASN A 281 3.79 1.45 -8.60
N ILE A 282 3.25 1.76 -7.42
CA ILE A 282 2.08 1.09 -6.85
C ILE A 282 0.88 1.25 -7.79
N ILE A 283 0.60 2.46 -8.27
CA ILE A 283 -0.49 2.74 -9.22
C ILE A 283 -0.27 1.96 -10.52
N ALA A 284 0.93 2.00 -11.10
CA ALA A 284 1.23 1.25 -12.32
C ALA A 284 1.01 -0.26 -12.17
N LYS A 285 1.24 -0.82 -10.98
CA LYS A 285 1.01 -2.25 -10.68
C LYS A 285 -0.46 -2.56 -10.40
N ALA A 286 -1.21 -1.61 -9.82
CA ALA A 286 -2.64 -1.71 -9.58
C ALA A 286 -3.48 -1.59 -10.87
N ARG A 287 -2.95 -0.91 -11.89
CA ARG A 287 -3.58 -0.74 -13.22
C ARG A 287 -3.60 -2.00 -14.08
N ASP A 288 -2.88 -3.04 -13.68
CA ASP A 288 -2.90 -4.31 -14.40
C ASP A 288 -4.30 -4.94 -14.31
N SER A 289 -4.89 -5.22 -15.48
CA SER A 289 -6.27 -5.69 -15.64
C SER A 289 -6.58 -6.95 -14.83
N ASP A 290 -5.57 -7.79 -14.56
CA ASP A 290 -5.74 -9.02 -13.79
C ASP A 290 -6.13 -8.77 -12.32
N TYR A 291 -5.84 -7.57 -11.81
CA TYR A 291 -6.06 -7.18 -10.41
C TYR A 291 -7.14 -6.11 -10.23
N GLN A 292 -7.46 -5.32 -11.26
CA GLN A 292 -8.45 -4.24 -11.15
C GLN A 292 -9.78 -4.70 -10.56
N GLY A 293 -10.35 -5.82 -11.04
CA GLY A 293 -11.62 -6.34 -10.51
C GLY A 293 -11.57 -6.68 -9.01
N PHE A 294 -10.43 -7.16 -8.52
CA PHE A 294 -10.23 -7.40 -7.09
C PHE A 294 -10.11 -6.09 -6.31
N LEU A 295 -9.32 -5.13 -6.79
CA LEU A 295 -9.12 -3.84 -6.13
C LEU A 295 -10.42 -3.03 -6.07
N THR A 296 -11.19 -3.01 -7.15
CA THR A 296 -12.54 -2.47 -7.24
C THR A 296 -13.45 -3.06 -6.15
N THR A 297 -13.40 -4.39 -5.95
CA THR A 297 -14.15 -5.06 -4.89
C THR A 297 -13.65 -4.67 -3.49
N LEU A 298 -12.34 -4.52 -3.32
CA LEU A 298 -11.71 -4.14 -2.06
C LEU A 298 -11.98 -2.68 -1.64
N PHE A 299 -12.38 -1.81 -2.58
CA PHE A 299 -12.84 -0.45 -2.23
C PHE A 299 -14.25 -0.44 -1.63
N THR A 300 -15.07 -1.45 -1.90
CA THR A 300 -16.45 -1.48 -1.35
C THR A 300 -16.68 -2.56 -0.31
N THR A 301 -15.79 -3.55 -0.23
CA THR A 301 -15.99 -4.73 0.61
C THR A 301 -14.98 -4.77 1.74
N SER A 302 -15.51 -4.72 2.96
CA SER A 302 -14.68 -4.56 4.13
C SER A 302 -13.99 -5.79 4.66
N ASN A 303 -14.48 -7.01 4.41
CA ASN A 303 -13.92 -8.20 5.07
C ASN A 303 -13.60 -9.27 4.04
N ILE A 304 -12.85 -8.90 2.99
CA ILE A 304 -12.30 -9.88 2.06
C ILE A 304 -11.20 -10.66 2.78
N PRO A 305 -11.30 -12.00 2.94
CA PRO A 305 -10.27 -12.77 3.62
C PRO A 305 -8.92 -12.66 2.90
N PHE A 306 -7.86 -12.46 3.68
CA PHE A 306 -6.50 -12.52 3.17
C PHE A 306 -5.97 -13.94 3.27
N PHE A 307 -5.31 -14.38 2.20
CA PHE A 307 -4.66 -15.68 2.13
C PHE A 307 -3.34 -15.50 1.40
N PHE A 308 -2.23 -15.66 2.11
CA PHE A 308 -0.91 -15.39 1.54
C PHE A 308 -0.56 -16.32 0.36
N HIS A 309 -1.13 -17.53 0.33
CA HIS A 309 -0.93 -18.50 -0.75
C HIS A 309 -1.80 -18.24 -1.99
N GLN A 310 -2.73 -17.28 -1.94
CA GLN A 310 -3.50 -16.88 -3.12
C GLN A 310 -2.61 -15.98 -4.01
N PRO A 311 -2.37 -16.33 -5.29
CA PRO A 311 -1.43 -15.60 -6.14
C PRO A 311 -1.72 -14.09 -6.23
N LYS A 312 -2.99 -13.70 -6.32
CA LYS A 312 -3.40 -12.29 -6.37
C LYS A 312 -3.08 -11.54 -5.07
N HIS A 313 -3.39 -12.15 -3.92
CA HIS A 313 -3.11 -11.54 -2.62
C HIS A 313 -1.61 -11.39 -2.41
N ASN A 314 -0.84 -12.43 -2.76
CA ASN A 314 0.61 -12.41 -2.67
C ASN A 314 1.23 -11.31 -3.52
N TYR A 315 0.84 -11.22 -4.79
CA TYR A 315 1.34 -10.19 -5.70
C TYR A 315 1.06 -8.78 -5.17
N LEU A 316 -0.20 -8.49 -4.81
CA LEU A 316 -0.61 -7.18 -4.32
C LEU A 316 0.07 -6.83 -2.98
N TYR A 317 0.27 -7.81 -2.10
CA TYR A 317 0.99 -7.65 -0.84
C TYR A 317 2.45 -7.28 -1.05
N LEU A 318 3.16 -8.04 -1.89
CA LEU A 318 4.58 -7.82 -2.18
C LEU A 318 4.82 -6.49 -2.91
N HIS A 319 3.84 -6.03 -3.70
CA HIS A 319 3.88 -4.73 -4.34
C HIS A 319 3.46 -3.56 -3.43
N GLY A 320 3.13 -3.81 -2.16
CA GLY A 320 2.75 -2.77 -1.20
C GLY A 320 1.39 -2.14 -1.46
N ILE A 321 0.51 -2.84 -2.17
CA ILE A 321 -0.87 -2.39 -2.45
C ILE A 321 -1.79 -2.79 -1.29
N ILE A 322 -1.67 -4.04 -0.81
CA ILE A 322 -2.47 -4.55 0.32
C ILE A 322 -1.62 -5.08 1.47
N GLU A 323 -2.21 -5.20 2.65
CA GLU A 323 -1.67 -5.89 3.82
C GLU A 323 -2.75 -6.71 4.53
N PRO A 324 -2.39 -7.79 5.24
CA PRO A 324 -3.30 -8.47 6.14
C PRO A 324 -3.52 -7.64 7.40
N THR A 325 -4.76 -7.62 7.90
CA THR A 325 -5.09 -7.11 9.22
C THR A 325 -6.01 -8.09 9.91
N LEU A 326 -5.67 -8.45 11.15
CA LEU A 326 -6.49 -9.34 11.96
C LEU A 326 -7.74 -8.61 12.43
N GLU A 327 -8.90 -9.12 12.04
CA GLU A 327 -10.21 -8.59 12.43
C GLU A 327 -11.02 -9.65 13.17
N THR A 328 -11.87 -9.20 14.10
CA THR A 328 -12.85 -10.07 14.75
C THR A 328 -14.16 -10.00 13.97
N LEU A 329 -14.56 -11.13 13.39
CA LEU A 329 -15.80 -11.27 12.63
C LEU A 329 -17.03 -11.26 13.57
N PRO A 330 -18.25 -10.98 13.04
CA PRO A 330 -19.47 -10.97 13.84
C PRO A 330 -19.78 -12.29 14.56
N ASN A 331 -19.25 -13.41 14.09
CA ASN A 331 -19.38 -14.72 14.71
C ASN A 331 -18.39 -14.94 15.89
N GLY A 332 -17.53 -13.96 16.18
CA GLY A 332 -16.53 -14.02 17.25
C GLY A 332 -15.18 -14.63 16.82
N GLU A 333 -15.06 -15.16 15.60
CA GLU A 333 -13.79 -15.69 15.09
C GLU A 333 -12.88 -14.56 14.61
N THR A 334 -11.57 -14.75 14.73
CA THR A 334 -10.58 -13.81 14.18
C THR A 334 -10.09 -14.28 12.82
N GLN A 335 -10.00 -13.38 11.85
CA GLN A 335 -9.51 -13.67 10.50
C GLN A 335 -8.67 -12.51 9.97
N ASP A 336 -7.57 -12.83 9.28
CA ASP A 336 -6.84 -11.85 8.49
C ASP A 336 -7.67 -11.45 7.27
N VAL A 337 -7.88 -10.15 7.09
CA VAL A 337 -8.57 -9.59 5.93
C VAL A 337 -7.67 -8.65 5.15
N CYS A 338 -7.96 -8.50 3.86
CA CYS A 338 -7.25 -7.60 2.97
C CYS A 338 -7.55 -6.14 3.35
N ARG A 339 -6.51 -5.33 3.51
CA ARG A 339 -6.56 -3.88 3.69
C ARG A 339 -5.59 -3.21 2.73
N PHE A 340 -5.85 -1.98 2.32
CA PHE A 340 -4.82 -1.20 1.63
C PHE A 340 -3.70 -0.82 2.62
N THR A 341 -2.45 -0.77 2.14
CA THR A 341 -1.28 -0.57 3.03
C THR A 341 -1.23 0.78 3.74
N SER A 342 -1.99 1.78 3.28
CA SER A 342 -2.26 3.01 4.03
C SER A 342 -3.46 3.75 3.44
N PRO A 343 -4.13 4.62 4.22
CA PRO A 343 -5.17 5.51 3.71
C PRO A 343 -4.71 6.38 2.55
N PHE A 344 -3.45 6.85 2.56
CA PHE A 344 -2.90 7.63 1.45
C PHE A 344 -2.81 6.82 0.16
N VAL A 345 -2.28 5.59 0.23
CA VAL A 345 -2.20 4.68 -0.92
C VAL A 345 -3.60 4.35 -1.42
N GLN A 346 -4.53 4.05 -0.51
CA GLN A 346 -5.94 3.78 -0.86
C GLN A 346 -6.57 4.94 -1.62
N GLN A 347 -6.43 6.18 -1.12
CA GLN A 347 -6.98 7.37 -1.78
C GLN A 347 -6.41 7.57 -3.18
N CYS A 348 -5.08 7.46 -3.32
CA CYS A 348 -4.43 7.68 -4.61
C CYS A 348 -4.78 6.58 -5.63
N LEU A 349 -4.92 5.33 -5.18
CA LEU A 349 -5.39 4.23 -6.02
C LEU A 349 -6.84 4.44 -6.44
N TYR A 350 -7.70 4.90 -5.52
CA TYR A 350 -9.09 5.22 -5.83
C TYR A 350 -9.17 6.32 -6.90
N ASP A 351 -8.43 7.42 -6.72
CA ASP A 351 -8.39 8.52 -7.67
C ASP A 351 -7.89 8.06 -9.07
N ALA A 352 -6.83 7.24 -9.09
CA ALA A 352 -6.24 6.75 -10.34
C ALA A 352 -7.11 5.72 -11.09
N LEU A 353 -7.76 4.80 -10.37
CA LEU A 353 -8.57 3.74 -10.96
C LEU A 353 -9.99 4.22 -11.31
N SER A 354 -10.54 5.19 -10.57
CA SER A 354 -11.86 5.78 -10.90
C SER A 354 -11.88 6.33 -12.32
N GLN A 355 -10.83 7.06 -12.71
CA GLN A 355 -10.73 7.65 -14.05
C GLN A 355 -10.73 6.60 -15.17
N GLU A 356 -10.16 5.42 -14.92
CA GLU A 356 -10.11 4.33 -15.89
C GLU A 356 -11.44 3.57 -15.97
N ILE A 357 -12.13 3.40 -14.84
CA ILE A 357 -13.39 2.65 -14.78
C ILE A 357 -14.54 3.43 -15.41
N ILE A 358 -14.53 4.76 -15.29
CA ILE A 358 -15.63 5.63 -15.75
C ILE A 358 -15.36 6.23 -17.14
N GLY A 359 -14.08 6.43 -17.50
CA GLY A 359 -13.69 7.14 -18.72
C GLY A 359 -13.46 8.65 -18.48
N THR A 360 -12.76 9.29 -19.41
CA THR A 360 -12.35 10.72 -19.30
C THR A 360 -13.38 11.72 -19.82
N GLU A 361 -14.46 11.24 -20.47
CA GLU A 361 -15.47 12.09 -21.07
C GLU A 361 -16.86 11.71 -20.56
N THR A 362 -17.56 12.69 -19.97
CA THR A 362 -18.99 12.57 -19.70
C THR A 362 -19.74 12.65 -21.03
N PRO A 363 -20.46 11.60 -21.45
CA PRO A 363 -21.12 11.59 -22.76
C PRO A 363 -22.23 12.65 -22.88
N ILE A 364 -22.78 13.10 -21.75
CA ILE A 364 -23.80 14.15 -21.66
C ILE A 364 -23.55 15.04 -20.42
N LEU A 365 -24.20 16.20 -20.35
CA LEU A 365 -24.11 17.08 -19.18
C LEU A 365 -24.62 16.36 -17.91
N ALA A 366 -23.87 16.46 -16.80
CA ALA A 366 -24.24 15.85 -15.52
C ALA A 366 -25.61 16.33 -15.00
N LEU A 367 -25.94 17.60 -15.28
CA LEU A 367 -27.23 18.23 -14.96
C LEU A 367 -27.90 18.77 -16.22
N GLU A 368 -29.17 19.12 -16.15
CA GLU A 368 -29.82 19.90 -17.21
C GLU A 368 -29.27 21.34 -17.24
N PRO A 369 -29.18 22.01 -18.41
CA PRO A 369 -28.58 23.34 -18.55
C PRO A 369 -29.13 24.46 -17.64
N LEU A 370 -30.32 24.27 -17.06
CA LEU A 370 -31.00 25.23 -16.19
C LEU A 370 -31.23 24.71 -14.75
N ASP A 371 -30.65 23.56 -14.41
CA ASP A 371 -30.78 23.02 -13.06
C ASP A 371 -29.79 23.71 -12.11
N GLU A 372 -30.30 24.58 -11.25
CA GLU A 372 -29.52 25.33 -10.26
C GLU A 372 -29.34 24.57 -8.93
N LEU A 373 -29.87 23.35 -8.82
CA LEU A 373 -29.84 22.52 -7.61
C LEU A 373 -30.43 23.22 -6.37
N THR A 374 -31.42 24.10 -6.55
CA THR A 374 -32.08 24.84 -5.45
C THR A 374 -32.67 23.91 -4.41
N GLU A 375 -33.23 22.77 -4.82
CA GLU A 375 -33.78 21.74 -3.92
C GLU A 375 -32.72 21.02 -3.09
N VAL A 376 -31.47 20.93 -3.58
CA VAL A 376 -30.36 20.26 -2.90
C VAL A 376 -29.76 21.16 -1.81
N PHE A 377 -29.72 22.46 -2.07
CA PHE A 377 -29.00 23.43 -1.25
C PHE A 377 -29.86 24.55 -0.65
N GLY A 378 -31.18 24.48 -0.81
CA GLY A 378 -32.11 25.52 -0.38
C GLY A 378 -32.35 25.57 1.13
N GLU A 379 -31.98 24.52 1.86
CA GLU A 379 -32.21 24.39 3.29
C GLU A 379 -30.91 24.46 4.12
N ALA A 380 -31.02 24.39 5.45
CA ALA A 380 -29.87 24.39 6.35
C ALA A 380 -28.99 23.14 6.19
N SER A 381 -29.57 22.00 5.82
CA SER A 381 -28.88 20.74 5.52
C SER A 381 -28.86 20.41 4.03
N LEU A 382 -27.87 19.62 3.61
CA LEU A 382 -27.80 19.07 2.25
C LEU A 382 -28.94 18.07 2.02
N ASN A 383 -29.80 18.33 1.03
CA ASN A 383 -30.82 17.38 0.62
C ASN A 383 -30.23 16.39 -0.40
N LEU A 384 -29.53 15.38 0.11
CA LEU A 384 -28.92 14.32 -0.69
C LEU A 384 -29.95 13.43 -1.42
N PRO A 385 -31.17 13.17 -0.88
CA PRO A 385 -32.21 12.50 -1.65
C PRO A 385 -32.57 13.25 -2.93
N ALA A 386 -32.76 14.57 -2.87
CA ALA A 386 -32.99 15.39 -4.07
C ALA A 386 -31.81 15.31 -5.04
N LEU A 387 -30.57 15.31 -4.54
CA LEU A 387 -29.38 15.15 -5.38
C LEU A 387 -29.36 13.79 -6.09
N LEU A 388 -29.73 12.70 -5.42
CA LEU A 388 -29.83 11.38 -6.04
C LEU A 388 -31.00 11.28 -7.03
N THR A 389 -32.05 12.10 -6.89
CA THR A 389 -33.07 12.26 -7.94
C THR A 389 -32.46 12.84 -9.22
N LYS A 390 -31.59 13.86 -9.11
CA LYS A 390 -30.84 14.42 -10.27
C LYS A 390 -29.93 13.39 -10.92
N TYR A 391 -29.35 12.49 -10.14
CA TYR A 391 -28.60 11.37 -10.68
C TYR A 391 -29.50 10.38 -11.45
N LYS A 392 -30.69 10.05 -10.95
CA LYS A 392 -31.67 9.23 -11.68
C LYS A 392 -32.10 9.87 -13.00
N GLU A 393 -32.31 11.19 -13.01
CA GLU A 393 -32.61 11.96 -14.23
C GLU A 393 -31.45 11.89 -15.24
N TYR A 394 -30.20 12.01 -14.77
CA TYR A 394 -29.01 11.79 -15.61
C TYR A 394 -28.97 10.39 -16.22
N LEU A 395 -29.20 9.33 -15.44
CA LEU A 395 -29.26 7.96 -15.95
C LEU A 395 -30.39 7.76 -16.99
N ALA A 396 -31.55 8.38 -16.77
CA ALA A 396 -32.65 8.35 -17.72
C ALA A 396 -32.27 9.04 -19.07
N ARG A 397 -31.52 10.14 -19.02
CA ARG A 397 -31.02 10.83 -20.22
C ARG A 397 -29.98 10.00 -20.97
N LEU A 398 -29.08 9.29 -20.28
CA LEU A 398 -28.17 8.33 -20.91
C LEU A 398 -28.96 7.25 -21.68
N LYS A 399 -29.97 6.67 -21.04
CA LYS A 399 -30.86 5.67 -21.65
C LYS A 399 -31.55 6.18 -22.91
N ALA A 400 -32.06 7.41 -22.85
CA ALA A 400 -32.76 8.03 -23.97
C ALA A 400 -31.85 8.21 -25.20
N GLN A 401 -30.54 8.24 -24.99
CA GLN A 401 -29.52 8.28 -26.04
C GLN A 401 -28.92 6.91 -26.37
N ASP A 402 -29.50 5.82 -25.86
CA ASP A 402 -29.02 4.44 -26.01
C ASP A 402 -27.60 4.23 -25.44
N ILE A 403 -27.22 5.04 -24.44
CA ILE A 403 -25.95 4.94 -23.74
C ILE A 403 -26.15 4.12 -22.47
N ASN A 404 -25.52 2.94 -22.42
CA ASN A 404 -25.54 2.07 -21.24
C ASN A 404 -24.22 2.19 -20.46
N PRO A 405 -24.18 2.88 -19.31
CA PRO A 405 -22.96 3.04 -18.51
C PRO A 405 -22.49 1.73 -17.84
N TRP A 406 -23.24 0.63 -17.99
CA TRP A 406 -23.00 -0.65 -17.32
C TRP A 406 -22.55 -1.78 -18.25
N GLN A 407 -22.40 -1.54 -19.56
CA GLN A 407 -22.26 -2.59 -20.57
C GLN A 407 -21.06 -3.52 -20.35
N GLU A 408 -19.89 -2.97 -19.99
CA GLU A 408 -18.64 -3.73 -19.80
C GLU A 408 -18.23 -3.84 -18.33
N GLN A 409 -19.16 -3.57 -17.41
CA GLN A 409 -18.82 -3.42 -16.00
C GLN A 409 -18.80 -4.77 -15.23
N PRO A 410 -17.92 -4.92 -14.22
CA PRO A 410 -17.85 -6.13 -13.40
C PRO A 410 -19.19 -6.51 -12.76
N ARG A 411 -19.54 -7.81 -12.84
CA ARG A 411 -20.77 -8.37 -12.27
C ARG A 411 -20.45 -9.38 -11.15
N ARG A 412 -21.29 -9.41 -10.12
CA ARG A 412 -21.30 -10.42 -9.05
C ARG A 412 -21.43 -11.80 -9.67
N LYS A 413 -20.54 -12.73 -9.27
CA LYS A 413 -20.54 -14.11 -9.80
C LYS A 413 -21.76 -14.93 -9.38
N THR A 414 -22.43 -14.53 -8.29
CA THR A 414 -23.58 -15.25 -7.71
C THR A 414 -24.87 -15.02 -8.47
N ASP A 415 -25.10 -13.79 -8.96
CA ASP A 415 -26.37 -13.39 -9.57
C ASP A 415 -26.22 -12.53 -10.83
N LEU A 416 -25.00 -12.39 -11.37
CA LEU A 416 -24.67 -11.63 -12.60
C LEU A 416 -25.10 -10.16 -12.57
N LYS A 417 -25.31 -9.64 -11.37
CA LYS A 417 -25.72 -8.28 -11.07
C LYS A 417 -24.49 -7.37 -10.93
N LEU A 418 -24.57 -6.08 -11.26
CA LEU A 418 -23.45 -5.14 -11.05
C LEU A 418 -22.98 -5.15 -9.59
N THR A 419 -21.67 -5.00 -9.40
CA THR A 419 -21.09 -4.87 -8.06
C THR A 419 -21.37 -3.48 -7.49
N GLU A 420 -21.35 -3.36 -6.15
CA GLU A 420 -21.47 -2.06 -5.47
C GLU A 420 -20.44 -1.05 -5.95
N ALA A 421 -19.23 -1.53 -6.26
CA ALA A 421 -18.14 -0.72 -6.74
C ALA A 421 -18.45 0.01 -8.05
N VAL A 422 -19.16 -0.62 -8.98
CA VAL A 422 -19.54 0.04 -10.25
C VAL A 422 -20.49 1.21 -9.98
N GLY A 423 -21.50 0.98 -9.14
CA GLY A 423 -22.42 2.04 -8.72
C GLY A 423 -21.71 3.16 -7.94
N GLN A 424 -20.77 2.80 -7.07
CA GLN A 424 -19.95 3.72 -6.29
C GLN A 424 -19.13 4.65 -7.20
N PHE A 425 -18.35 4.08 -8.11
CA PHE A 425 -17.48 4.86 -9.00
C PHE A 425 -18.33 5.78 -9.89
N HIS A 426 -19.35 5.25 -10.57
CA HIS A 426 -20.16 6.05 -11.46
C HIS A 426 -20.88 7.20 -10.73
N LEU A 427 -21.43 6.94 -9.54
CA LEU A 427 -22.04 8.00 -8.71
C LEU A 427 -21.00 9.03 -8.26
N PHE A 428 -19.81 8.59 -7.85
CA PHE A 428 -18.73 9.50 -7.46
C PHE A 428 -18.32 10.44 -8.60
N SER A 429 -18.13 9.91 -9.82
CA SER A 429 -17.81 10.75 -10.98
C SER A 429 -18.91 11.76 -11.26
N TRP A 430 -20.16 11.31 -11.32
CA TRP A 430 -21.29 12.19 -11.56
C TRP A 430 -21.39 13.28 -10.50
N LEU A 431 -21.14 12.97 -9.22
CA LEU A 431 -21.12 13.97 -8.13
C LEU A 431 -20.02 15.02 -8.33
N ILE A 432 -18.82 14.61 -8.77
CA ILE A 432 -17.75 15.57 -9.10
C ILE A 432 -18.23 16.53 -10.19
N ASP A 433 -18.86 16.02 -11.24
CA ASP A 433 -19.30 16.85 -12.37
C ASP A 433 -20.50 17.73 -12.01
N ALA A 434 -21.46 17.21 -11.25
CA ALA A 434 -22.69 17.90 -10.88
C ALA A 434 -22.46 18.96 -9.80
N VAL A 435 -21.67 18.65 -8.76
CA VAL A 435 -21.54 19.52 -7.58
C VAL A 435 -20.11 19.89 -7.21
N GLY A 436 -19.09 19.38 -7.90
CA GLY A 436 -17.67 19.60 -7.55
C GLY A 436 -17.21 21.06 -7.55
N ARG A 437 -17.95 21.96 -8.22
CA ARG A 437 -17.71 23.42 -8.17
C ARG A 437 -18.21 24.07 -6.87
N ARG A 438 -19.19 23.47 -6.19
CA ARG A 438 -19.83 23.97 -4.96
C ARG A 438 -19.44 23.16 -3.72
N CYS A 439 -19.08 21.90 -3.92
CA CYS A 439 -18.87 20.91 -2.88
C CYS A 439 -17.52 20.22 -3.07
N ILE A 440 -16.88 19.91 -1.95
CA ILE A 440 -15.82 18.92 -1.93
C ILE A 440 -16.50 17.56 -1.81
N VAL A 441 -16.37 16.74 -2.85
CA VAL A 441 -16.80 15.34 -2.86
C VAL A 441 -15.56 14.49 -2.55
N SER A 442 -15.63 13.71 -1.49
CA SER A 442 -14.51 12.85 -1.06
C SER A 442 -15.01 11.43 -0.80
N PRO A 443 -14.32 10.40 -1.30
CA PRO A 443 -14.45 9.08 -0.73
C PRO A 443 -13.86 9.13 0.69
N GLU A 444 -14.61 8.71 1.70
CA GLU A 444 -14.08 8.45 3.03
C GLU A 444 -14.10 6.94 3.31
N PHE A 445 -13.09 6.49 4.04
CA PHE A 445 -12.88 5.07 4.37
C PHE A 445 -12.96 4.92 5.90
N PRO A 446 -14.15 4.66 6.47
CA PRO A 446 -14.46 4.86 7.89
C PRO A 446 -13.48 4.28 8.91
N THR A 447 -12.73 3.24 8.57
CA THR A 447 -11.85 2.53 9.51
C THR A 447 -10.68 1.81 8.83
N GLY A 448 -10.34 2.18 7.59
CA GLY A 448 -9.42 1.37 6.76
C GLY A 448 -10.04 0.06 6.27
N ASN A 449 -11.29 -0.21 6.66
CA ASN A 449 -12.08 -1.40 6.31
C ASN A 449 -12.55 -1.42 4.85
N GLY A 450 -11.80 -0.91 3.88
CA GLY A 450 -12.12 -1.11 2.45
C GLY A 450 -13.56 -0.78 2.01
N LYS A 451 -14.28 0.09 2.72
CA LYS A 451 -15.63 0.54 2.36
C LYS A 451 -15.54 2.03 2.09
N VAL A 452 -16.06 2.46 0.94
CA VAL A 452 -16.09 3.86 0.56
C VAL A 452 -17.47 4.42 0.84
N ASP A 453 -17.55 5.44 1.70
CA ASP A 453 -18.73 6.29 1.79
C ASP A 453 -18.41 7.61 1.07
N LEU A 454 -19.37 8.17 0.34
CA LEU A 454 -19.19 9.43 -0.38
C LEU A 454 -19.60 10.58 0.52
N HIS A 455 -18.62 11.38 0.93
CA HIS A 455 -18.85 12.57 1.73
C HIS A 455 -18.94 13.81 0.84
N LEU A 456 -19.94 14.62 1.09
CA LEU A 456 -20.11 15.93 0.48
C LEU A 456 -19.94 17.00 1.54
N ARG A 457 -19.05 17.95 1.30
CA ARG A 457 -18.90 19.14 2.13
C ARG A 457 -19.06 20.40 1.29
N CYS A 458 -20.12 21.16 1.55
CA CYS A 458 -20.49 22.33 0.77
C CYS A 458 -20.62 23.53 1.74
N GLY A 459 -19.54 24.29 1.91
CA GLY A 459 -19.44 25.27 2.98
C GLY A 459 -19.53 24.59 4.36
N ASN A 460 -20.52 24.99 5.17
CA ASN A 460 -20.79 24.40 6.48
C ASN A 460 -21.67 23.15 6.42
N GLN A 461 -22.32 22.90 5.29
CA GLN A 461 -23.20 21.74 5.12
C GLN A 461 -22.37 20.50 4.86
N ARG A 462 -22.80 19.38 5.45
CA ARG A 462 -22.18 18.06 5.26
C ARG A 462 -23.25 17.03 4.93
N GLY A 463 -22.88 16.05 4.14
CA GLY A 463 -23.75 14.94 3.78
C GLY A 463 -22.95 13.66 3.52
N ILE A 464 -23.55 12.52 3.84
CA ILE A 464 -22.95 11.20 3.64
C ILE A 464 -23.88 10.39 2.73
N ILE A 465 -23.32 9.85 1.65
CA ILE A 465 -23.97 8.89 0.77
C ILE A 465 -23.26 7.55 0.88
N GLU A 466 -23.98 6.53 1.34
CA GLU A 466 -23.54 5.14 1.36
C GLU A 466 -24.14 4.41 0.15
N VAL A 467 -23.31 3.74 -0.65
CA VAL A 467 -23.80 2.98 -1.82
C VAL A 467 -23.99 1.52 -1.45
N LYS A 468 -25.13 0.96 -1.86
CA LYS A 468 -25.50 -0.44 -1.64
C LYS A 468 -26.05 -1.08 -2.89
N SER A 469 -25.82 -2.37 -3.07
CA SER A 469 -26.48 -3.17 -4.11
C SER A 469 -27.55 -4.04 -3.48
N PHE A 470 -28.77 -3.95 -4.00
CA PHE A 470 -29.90 -4.71 -3.49
C PHE A 470 -29.63 -6.23 -3.53
N VAL A 471 -29.82 -6.86 -2.37
CA VAL A 471 -29.80 -8.32 -2.21
C VAL A 471 -31.21 -8.82 -1.90
N ASN A 472 -31.78 -8.36 -0.79
CA ASN A 472 -33.16 -8.63 -0.36
C ASN A 472 -33.64 -7.53 0.62
N SER A 473 -34.94 -7.52 0.92
CA SER A 473 -35.55 -6.50 1.80
C SER A 473 -35.09 -6.55 3.26
N TYR A 474 -34.62 -7.71 3.73
CA TYR A 474 -34.09 -7.86 5.09
C TYR A 474 -32.75 -7.14 5.24
N GLN A 475 -31.86 -7.26 4.25
CA GLN A 475 -30.55 -6.61 4.24
C GLN A 475 -30.66 -5.08 4.34
N ILE A 476 -31.68 -4.48 3.71
CA ILE A 476 -31.94 -3.03 3.80
C ILE A 476 -32.10 -2.57 5.27
N GLN A 477 -32.75 -3.37 6.12
CA GLN A 477 -32.91 -2.98 7.53
C GLN A 477 -31.58 -3.00 8.29
N LEU A 478 -30.70 -3.96 7.97
CA LEU A 478 -29.35 -4.03 8.53
C LEU A 478 -28.49 -2.86 8.04
N ASP A 479 -28.53 -2.57 6.74
CA ASP A 479 -27.78 -1.47 6.14
C ASP A 479 -28.20 -0.11 6.74
N ARG A 480 -29.48 0.10 7.02
CA ARG A 480 -29.97 1.31 7.70
C ARG A 480 -29.39 1.46 9.10
N LYS A 481 -29.38 0.37 9.87
CA LYS A 481 -28.82 0.39 11.21
C LYS A 481 -27.33 0.70 11.18
N GLN A 482 -26.59 0.08 10.25
CA GLN A 482 -25.17 0.33 10.06
C GLN A 482 -24.90 1.79 9.66
N ALA A 483 -25.65 2.32 8.69
CA ALA A 483 -25.51 3.70 8.23
C ALA A 483 -25.80 4.71 9.37
N ALA A 484 -26.85 4.45 10.17
CA ALA A 484 -27.19 5.29 11.32
C ALA A 484 -26.11 5.28 12.40
N ASP A 485 -25.59 4.10 12.75
CA ASP A 485 -24.54 3.95 13.75
C ASP A 485 -23.25 4.67 13.31
N TYR A 486 -22.93 4.58 12.01
CA TYR A 486 -21.80 5.29 11.42
C TYR A 486 -21.99 6.82 11.42
N ALA A 487 -23.12 7.32 10.93
CA ALA A 487 -23.43 8.75 10.92
C ALA A 487 -23.38 9.35 12.34
N LYS A 488 -23.90 8.61 13.33
CA LYS A 488 -23.83 8.99 14.74
C LYS A 488 -22.39 9.07 15.25
N SER A 489 -21.52 8.14 14.85
CA SER A 489 -20.09 8.19 15.21
C SER A 489 -19.35 9.41 14.65
N LEU A 490 -19.86 9.97 13.56
CA LEU A 490 -19.36 11.19 12.93
C LEU A 490 -20.06 12.47 13.40
N GLY A 491 -21.07 12.35 14.27
CA GLY A 491 -21.87 13.48 14.73
C GLY A 491 -22.74 14.12 13.64
N VAL A 492 -23.18 13.32 12.65
CA VAL A 492 -24.07 13.77 11.57
C VAL A 492 -25.49 13.27 11.84
N GLU A 493 -26.48 14.15 11.67
CA GLU A 493 -27.88 13.87 11.99
C GLU A 493 -28.63 13.11 10.89
N SER A 494 -28.06 13.02 9.69
CA SER A 494 -28.65 12.29 8.56
C SER A 494 -27.62 11.55 7.70
N VAL A 495 -28.06 10.49 7.04
CA VAL A 495 -27.29 9.70 6.07
C VAL A 495 -28.20 9.20 4.97
N THR A 496 -27.70 9.17 3.73
CA THR A 496 -28.45 8.71 2.57
C THR A 496 -27.84 7.44 2.01
N ILE A 497 -28.66 6.43 1.73
CA ILE A 497 -28.28 5.19 1.08
C ILE A 497 -28.71 5.23 -0.38
N ALA A 498 -27.75 5.22 -1.30
CA ALA A 498 -27.96 5.01 -2.72
C ALA A 498 -28.06 3.50 -3.01
N LEU A 499 -29.28 2.98 -3.12
CA LEU A 499 -29.57 1.55 -3.28
C LEU A 499 -29.74 1.18 -4.75
N PHE A 500 -28.70 0.64 -5.35
CA PHE A 500 -28.70 0.14 -6.72
C PHE A 500 -29.43 -1.20 -6.85
N ILE A 501 -30.36 -1.32 -7.80
CA ILE A 501 -31.22 -2.50 -7.98
C ILE A 501 -31.44 -2.80 -9.47
N PRO A 502 -31.43 -4.08 -9.92
CA PRO A 502 -31.74 -4.45 -11.32
C PRO A 502 -33.24 -4.40 -11.62
N VAL A 503 -33.93 -3.35 -11.21
CA VAL A 503 -35.37 -3.16 -11.44
C VAL A 503 -35.55 -1.74 -11.96
N LEU A 504 -36.30 -1.62 -13.06
CA LEU A 504 -36.61 -0.34 -13.70
C LEU A 504 -38.06 0.11 -13.46
N GLU A 505 -38.87 -0.75 -12.83
CA GLU A 505 -40.26 -0.42 -12.52
C GLU A 505 -40.31 0.68 -11.46
N GLU A 506 -40.80 1.85 -11.86
CA GLU A 506 -40.84 3.06 -11.03
C GLU A 506 -41.61 2.83 -9.72
N THR A 507 -42.72 2.10 -9.77
CA THR A 507 -43.52 1.79 -8.57
C THR A 507 -42.74 0.99 -7.52
N VAL A 508 -41.79 0.15 -7.94
CA VAL A 508 -40.93 -0.63 -7.04
C VAL A 508 -39.83 0.26 -6.47
N LEU A 509 -39.23 1.10 -7.31
CA LEU A 509 -38.20 2.06 -6.88
C LEU A 509 -38.75 3.07 -5.87
N GLU A 510 -39.95 3.59 -6.09
CA GLU A 510 -40.64 4.48 -5.14
C GLU A 510 -40.93 3.78 -3.81
N LYS A 511 -41.44 2.55 -3.83
CA LYS A 511 -41.73 1.79 -2.59
C LYS A 511 -40.48 1.48 -1.77
N LEU A 512 -39.33 1.29 -2.42
CA LEU A 512 -38.05 1.07 -1.75
C LEU A 512 -37.41 2.38 -1.25
N SER A 513 -37.70 3.49 -1.92
CA SER A 513 -37.19 4.81 -1.56
C SER A 513 -37.96 5.36 -0.36
N THR A 514 -37.34 5.37 0.81
CA THR A 514 -38.04 5.66 2.07
C THR A 514 -37.13 6.36 3.07
N VAL A 515 -37.72 7.18 3.92
CA VAL A 515 -37.04 7.89 5.02
C VAL A 515 -37.45 7.26 6.35
N LYS A 516 -36.48 6.95 7.22
CA LYS A 516 -36.74 6.47 8.57
C LYS A 516 -35.73 7.03 9.56
N VAL A 517 -36.18 7.33 10.77
CA VAL A 517 -35.28 7.65 11.89
C VAL A 517 -34.82 6.35 12.56
N VAL A 518 -33.51 6.15 12.64
CA VAL A 518 -32.86 5.00 13.29
C VAL A 518 -31.82 5.54 14.26
N ASN A 519 -31.90 5.16 15.54
CA ASN A 519 -30.96 5.59 16.59
C ASN A 519 -30.77 7.12 16.72
N GLY A 520 -31.77 7.91 16.34
CA GLY A 520 -31.74 9.38 16.35
C GLY A 520 -31.14 10.01 15.10
N VAL A 521 -30.81 9.23 14.08
CA VAL A 521 -30.32 9.68 12.77
C VAL A 521 -31.40 9.46 11.72
N GLU A 522 -31.61 10.44 10.85
CA GLU A 522 -32.46 10.29 9.67
C GLU A 522 -31.74 9.49 8.58
N VAL A 523 -32.28 8.32 8.23
CA VAL A 523 -31.75 7.45 7.18
C VAL A 523 -32.68 7.46 5.98
N SER A 524 -32.21 8.07 4.89
CA SER A 524 -32.93 8.14 3.63
C SER A 524 -32.42 7.08 2.67
N VAL A 525 -33.28 6.19 2.18
CA VAL A 525 -32.94 5.23 1.11
C VAL A 525 -33.48 5.78 -0.21
N VAL A 526 -32.65 5.84 -1.24
CA VAL A 526 -33.05 6.16 -2.61
C VAL A 526 -32.73 4.98 -3.51
N ALA A 527 -33.75 4.34 -4.07
CA ALA A 527 -33.58 3.21 -4.98
C ALA A 527 -33.28 3.69 -6.40
N ILE A 528 -32.22 3.15 -6.99
CA ILE A 528 -31.67 3.52 -8.29
C ILE A 528 -31.65 2.27 -9.18
N GLY A 529 -32.42 2.29 -10.27
CA GLY A 529 -32.45 1.22 -11.25
C GLY A 529 -31.15 1.13 -12.06
N TRP A 530 -30.75 -0.09 -12.46
CA TRP A 530 -29.70 -0.27 -13.49
C TRP A 530 -30.28 -0.06 -14.87
N VAL A 531 -30.18 1.19 -15.28
CA VAL A 531 -30.73 1.73 -16.54
C VAL A 531 -29.99 1.23 -17.76
#